data_AF-A0A7S0DEE7-F1
#
_entry.id   AF-A0A7S0DEE7-F1
#
_cell.length_a   1.000
_cell.length_b   1.000
_cell.length_c   1.000
_cell.angle_alpha   90.00
_cell.angle_beta   90.00
_cell.angle_gamma   90.00
#
_symmetry.space_group_name_H-M   'P 1'
#
loop_
_entity.id
_entity.type
_entity.pdbx_description
1 polymer ?
#
loop_
_entity_poly.entity_id
_entity_poly.type
_entity_poly.pdbx_seq_one_letter_code
_entity_poly.pdbx_strand_id
1 'polypeptide(L)'
;ASSPVTDAAALHSMRLIAAHLRRAVFDAEDETARTMISYADYLAGLAFNSAGLGWIAGMTNAVCAEYIAAPASECAAVFLPHVLQYYGGGSETTRELFIDVAEALGCAGDGTEDVVDACVL
;
A
#
# COMPACT_ATOMS: atom_id res chain seq x y z
N ALA A 1 -14.82 -4.74 -2.46
CA ALA A 1 -15.03 -6.19 -2.64
C ALA A 1 -13.74 -6.75 -3.24
N SER A 2 -13.00 -7.59 -2.52
CA SER A 2 -11.78 -8.20 -3.06
C SER A 2 -12.14 -9.41 -3.94
N SER A 3 -11.25 -9.74 -4.86
CA SER A 3 -11.32 -10.90 -5.73
C SER A 3 -9.89 -11.39 -6.00
N PRO A 4 -9.69 -12.68 -6.33
CA PRO A 4 -8.36 -13.21 -6.59
C PRO A 4 -7.59 -12.42 -7.68
N VAL A 5 -8.31 -11.82 -8.64
CA VAL A 5 -7.71 -11.00 -9.71
C VAL A 5 -7.22 -9.65 -9.18
N THR A 6 -8.04 -8.96 -8.39
CA THR A 6 -7.66 -7.66 -7.80
C THR A 6 -6.55 -7.83 -6.78
N ASP A 7 -6.55 -8.93 -6.04
CA ASP A 7 -5.57 -9.22 -5.01
C ASP A 7 -4.21 -9.54 -5.64
N ALA A 8 -4.19 -10.33 -6.72
CA ALA A 8 -2.97 -10.56 -7.51
C ALA A 8 -2.38 -9.26 -8.08
N ALA A 9 -3.23 -8.38 -8.62
CA ALA A 9 -2.80 -7.08 -9.14
C ALA A 9 -2.25 -6.17 -8.02
N ALA A 10 -2.92 -6.11 -6.87
CA ALA A 10 -2.51 -5.30 -5.72
C ALA A 10 -1.18 -5.80 -5.13
N LEU A 11 -1.04 -7.10 -4.87
CA LEU A 11 0.18 -7.69 -4.31
C LEU A 11 1.36 -7.55 -5.26
N HIS A 12 1.15 -7.71 -6.58
CA HIS A 12 2.23 -7.50 -7.55
C HIS A 12 2.64 -6.03 -7.63
N SER A 13 1.68 -5.10 -7.58
CA SER A 13 1.95 -3.66 -7.50
C SER A 13 2.81 -3.32 -6.27
N MET A 14 2.45 -3.83 -5.09
CA MET A 14 3.22 -3.63 -3.85
C MET A 14 4.67 -4.10 -3.97
N ARG A 15 4.90 -5.28 -4.57
CA ARG A 15 6.25 -5.81 -4.82
C ARG A 15 7.08 -4.89 -5.71
N LEU A 16 6.49 -4.38 -6.79
CA LEU A 16 7.18 -3.45 -7.69
C LEU A 16 7.49 -2.12 -6.99
N ILE A 17 6.54 -1.59 -6.20
CA ILE A 17 6.75 -0.37 -5.41
C ILE A 17 7.90 -0.57 -4.42
N ALA A 18 7.88 -1.64 -3.63
CA ALA A 18 8.93 -1.92 -2.64
C ALA A 18 10.32 -2.05 -3.27
N ALA A 19 10.41 -2.69 -4.45
CA ALA A 19 11.67 -2.92 -5.15
C ALA A 19 12.23 -1.67 -5.86
N HIS A 20 11.36 -0.80 -6.41
CA HIS A 20 11.78 0.23 -7.36
C HIS A 20 11.54 1.68 -6.91
N LEU A 21 10.65 1.94 -5.95
CA LEU A 21 10.21 3.31 -5.64
C LEU A 21 11.38 4.18 -5.16
N ARG A 22 12.21 3.68 -4.24
CA ARG A 22 13.36 4.43 -3.73
C ARG A 22 14.33 4.80 -4.85
N ARG A 23 14.64 3.88 -5.77
CA ARG A 23 15.51 4.15 -6.92
C ARG A 23 14.91 5.23 -7.83
N ALA A 24 13.64 5.10 -8.16
CA ALA A 24 12.94 6.07 -9.01
C ALA A 24 12.86 7.48 -8.39
N VAL A 25 12.88 7.60 -7.05
CA VAL A 25 12.89 8.88 -6.33
C VAL A 25 14.30 9.48 -6.25
N PHE A 26 15.33 8.67 -5.96
CA PHE A 26 16.70 9.16 -5.78
C PHE A 26 17.45 9.35 -7.11
N ASP A 27 17.07 8.63 -8.16
CA ASP A 27 17.65 8.72 -9.50
C ASP A 27 16.54 8.88 -10.54
N ALA A 28 16.37 10.10 -11.03
CA ALA A 28 15.34 10.42 -12.03
C ALA A 28 15.63 9.85 -13.43
N GLU A 29 16.88 9.46 -13.70
CA GLU A 29 17.34 8.93 -14.98
C GLU A 29 17.31 7.39 -15.02
N ASP A 30 16.99 6.71 -13.91
CA ASP A 30 16.79 5.26 -13.88
C ASP A 30 15.47 4.90 -14.58
N GLU A 31 15.51 4.84 -15.92
CA GLU A 31 14.37 4.51 -16.78
C GLU A 31 13.75 3.16 -16.41
N THR A 32 14.55 2.20 -15.96
CA THR A 32 14.06 0.88 -15.57
C THR A 32 13.21 0.97 -14.32
N ALA A 33 13.69 1.65 -13.27
CA ALA A 33 12.93 1.84 -12.04
C ALA A 33 11.64 2.63 -12.31
N ARG A 34 11.70 3.69 -13.11
CA ARG A 34 10.51 4.48 -13.47
C ARG A 34 9.49 3.67 -14.26
N THR A 35 9.94 2.86 -15.22
CA THR A 35 9.07 1.97 -15.99
C THR A 35 8.35 0.96 -15.08
N MET A 36 9.08 0.37 -14.13
CA MET A 36 8.48 -0.57 -13.18
C MET A 36 7.46 0.10 -12.25
N ILE A 37 7.70 1.34 -11.82
CA ILE A 37 6.73 2.12 -11.05
C ILE A 37 5.49 2.47 -11.88
N SER A 38 5.64 2.78 -13.17
CA SER A 38 4.47 2.98 -14.06
C SER A 38 3.62 1.71 -14.20
N TYR A 39 4.24 0.54 -14.28
CA TYR A 39 3.50 -0.72 -14.26
C TYR A 39 2.82 -0.97 -12.90
N ALA A 40 3.49 -0.63 -11.80
CA ALA A 40 2.92 -0.75 -10.46
C ALA A 40 1.68 0.13 -10.30
N ASP A 41 1.73 1.39 -10.77
CA ASP A 41 0.60 2.32 -10.75
C ASP A 41 -0.58 1.80 -11.58
N TYR A 42 -0.31 1.29 -12.78
CA TYR A 42 -1.35 0.69 -13.62
C TYR A 42 -2.04 -0.50 -12.95
N LEU A 43 -1.27 -1.39 -12.32
CA LEU A 43 -1.80 -2.54 -11.59
C LEU A 43 -2.60 -2.13 -10.34
N ALA A 44 -2.12 -1.13 -9.61
CA ALA A 44 -2.87 -0.55 -8.49
C ALA A 44 -4.21 0.01 -8.97
N GLY A 45 -4.21 0.75 -10.10
CA GLY A 45 -5.39 1.25 -10.78
C GLY A 45 -6.41 0.16 -11.10
N LEU A 46 -5.96 -0.95 -11.70
CA LEU A 46 -6.83 -2.10 -11.98
C LEU A 46 -7.44 -2.70 -10.72
N ALA A 47 -6.65 -2.80 -9.65
CA ALA A 47 -7.09 -3.35 -8.38
C ALA A 47 -8.15 -2.47 -7.71
N PHE A 48 -7.84 -1.20 -7.40
CA PHE A 48 -8.76 -0.34 -6.65
C PHE A 48 -9.99 0.08 -7.47
N ASN A 49 -9.90 0.15 -8.80
CA ASN A 49 -11.05 0.49 -9.65
C ASN A 49 -12.18 -0.55 -9.50
N SER A 50 -11.83 -1.81 -9.24
CA SER A 50 -12.81 -2.89 -9.06
C SER A 50 -13.06 -3.24 -7.59
N ALA A 51 -12.02 -3.13 -6.74
CA ALA A 51 -12.12 -3.47 -5.33
C ALA A 51 -12.64 -2.32 -4.45
N GLY A 52 -12.56 -1.08 -4.93
CA GLY A 52 -12.82 0.15 -4.19
C GLY A 52 -11.61 0.61 -3.36
N LEU A 53 -11.83 1.69 -2.61
CA LEU A 53 -10.86 2.25 -1.65
C LEU A 53 -11.44 2.21 -0.24
N GLY A 54 -10.56 2.25 0.76
CA GLY A 54 -10.92 2.15 2.18
C GLY A 54 -10.81 3.48 2.94
N TRP A 55 -10.61 3.36 4.26
CA TRP A 55 -10.61 4.47 5.22
C TRP A 55 -9.58 5.56 4.89
N ILE A 56 -8.41 5.19 4.36
CA ILE A 56 -7.36 6.14 3.99
C ILE A 56 -7.87 7.16 2.97
N ALA A 57 -8.59 6.72 1.93
CA ALA A 57 -9.14 7.61 0.91
C ALA A 57 -10.25 8.50 1.49
N GLY A 58 -11.10 7.94 2.37
CA GLY A 58 -12.13 8.71 3.07
C GLY A 58 -11.55 9.82 3.96
N MET A 59 -10.54 9.49 4.76
CA MET A 59 -9.85 10.45 5.64
C MET A 59 -9.09 11.51 4.84
N THR A 60 -8.44 11.11 3.74
CA THR A 60 -7.72 12.06 2.86
C THR A 60 -8.68 13.09 2.28
N ASN A 61 -9.81 12.64 1.73
CA ASN A 61 -10.80 13.54 1.13
C ASN A 61 -11.50 14.43 2.17
N ALA A 62 -11.74 13.93 3.38
CA ALA A 62 -12.44 14.69 4.42
C ALA A 62 -11.52 15.66 5.18
N VAL A 63 -10.32 15.23 5.56
CA VAL A 63 -9.43 15.98 6.45
C VAL A 63 -8.44 16.83 5.67
N CYS A 64 -7.79 16.25 4.66
CA CYS A 64 -6.72 16.96 3.98
C CYS A 64 -7.18 17.97 2.95
N ALA A 65 -8.26 17.63 2.21
CA ALA A 65 -8.86 18.57 1.27
C ALA A 65 -9.40 19.82 1.99
N GLU A 66 -9.94 19.66 3.20
CA GLU A 66 -10.59 20.74 3.94
C GLU A 66 -9.61 21.57 4.78
N TYR A 67 -8.65 20.95 5.49
CA TYR A 67 -7.89 21.65 6.54
C TYR A 67 -6.40 21.82 6.29
N ILE A 68 -5.79 20.97 5.47
CA ILE A 68 -4.31 20.89 5.36
C ILE A 68 -3.80 21.47 4.04
N ALA A 69 -4.64 21.48 2.99
CA ALA A 69 -4.27 21.95 1.65
C ALA A 69 -2.96 21.31 1.10
N ALA A 70 -2.60 20.12 1.58
CA ALA A 70 -1.49 19.32 1.09
C ALA A 70 -1.96 18.38 -0.04
N PRO A 71 -1.04 17.92 -0.91
CA PRO A 71 -1.34 16.90 -1.91
C PRO A 71 -1.96 15.66 -1.25
N ALA A 72 -3.01 15.12 -1.88
CA ALA A 72 -3.74 13.97 -1.35
C ALA A 72 -2.83 12.75 -1.08
N SER A 73 -1.79 12.56 -1.89
CA SER A 73 -0.81 11.48 -1.71
C SER A 73 0.01 11.62 -0.42
N GLU A 74 0.43 12.84 -0.05
CA GLU A 74 1.19 13.07 1.19
C GLU A 74 0.34 12.76 2.41
N CYS A 75 -0.90 13.20 2.38
CA CYS A 75 -1.88 12.90 3.42
C CYS A 75 -2.20 11.42 3.55
N ALA A 76 -2.43 10.74 2.42
CA ALA A 76 -2.65 9.31 2.40
C ALA A 76 -1.44 8.57 2.99
N ALA A 77 -0.21 9.01 2.69
CA ALA A 77 1.01 8.43 3.26
C ALA A 77 1.09 8.61 4.78
N VAL A 78 0.66 9.76 5.32
CA VAL A 78 0.62 10.01 6.77
C VAL A 78 -0.45 9.14 7.46
N PHE A 79 -1.63 8.98 6.84
CA PHE A 79 -2.71 8.18 7.43
C PHE A 79 -2.49 6.67 7.30
N LEU A 80 -1.76 6.21 6.29
CA LEU A 80 -1.51 4.81 6.00
C LEU A 80 -1.07 4.00 7.23
N PRO A 81 0.02 4.35 7.96
CA PRO A 81 0.45 3.56 9.12
C PRO A 81 -0.61 3.51 10.23
N HIS A 82 -1.31 4.60 10.50
CA HIS A 82 -2.35 4.65 11.54
C HIS A 82 -3.56 3.79 11.19
N VAL A 83 -3.98 3.79 9.93
CA VAL A 83 -5.09 2.95 9.48
C VAL A 83 -4.69 1.47 9.47
N LEU A 84 -3.45 1.15 9.07
CA LEU A 84 -2.93 -0.21 9.14
C LEU A 84 -2.85 -0.71 10.60
N GLN A 85 -2.42 0.13 11.56
CA GLN A 85 -2.45 -0.18 13.00
C GLN A 85 -3.86 -0.51 13.49
N TYR A 86 -4.84 0.30 13.09
CA TYR A 86 -6.23 0.08 13.47
C TYR A 86 -6.77 -1.26 12.95
N TYR A 87 -6.37 -1.67 11.74
CA TYR A 87 -6.79 -2.95 11.14
C TYR A 87 -5.96 -4.16 11.59
N GLY A 88 -4.71 -3.98 12.02
CA GLY A 88 -3.83 -5.07 12.46
C GLY A 88 -4.36 -5.83 13.68
N GLY A 89 -5.15 -5.17 14.53
CA GLY A 89 -5.88 -5.80 15.64
C GLY A 89 -7.23 -6.44 15.24
N GLY A 90 -7.50 -6.57 13.94
CA GLY A 90 -8.77 -7.04 13.38
C GLY A 90 -9.00 -8.55 13.47
N SER A 91 -9.93 -9.05 12.63
CA SER A 91 -10.27 -10.47 12.55
C SER A 91 -9.09 -11.32 12.06
N GLU A 92 -9.12 -12.64 12.31
CA GLU A 92 -8.13 -13.59 11.82
C GLU A 92 -7.93 -13.50 10.29
N THR A 93 -9.03 -13.40 9.54
CA THR A 93 -9.02 -13.17 8.09
C THR A 93 -8.34 -11.87 7.66
N THR A 94 -8.38 -10.83 8.51
CA THR A 94 -7.67 -9.58 8.23
C THR A 94 -6.17 -9.79 8.41
N ARG A 95 -5.76 -10.51 9.46
CA ARG A 95 -4.34 -10.79 9.72
C ARG A 95 -3.68 -11.61 8.61
N GLU A 96 -4.39 -12.56 8.02
CA GLU A 96 -3.92 -13.32 6.85
C GLU A 96 -3.56 -12.40 5.66
N LEU A 97 -4.42 -11.42 5.35
CA LEU A 97 -4.15 -10.45 4.29
C LEU A 97 -2.95 -9.55 4.59
N PHE A 98 -2.73 -9.22 5.87
CA PHE A 98 -1.56 -8.43 6.27
C PHE A 98 -0.25 -9.22 6.11
N ILE A 99 -0.26 -10.54 6.25
CA ILE A 99 0.90 -11.38 5.96
C ILE A 99 1.27 -11.29 4.47
N ASP A 100 0.29 -11.44 3.57
CA ASP A 100 0.53 -11.33 2.12
C ASP A 100 1.08 -9.94 1.72
N VAL A 101 0.53 -8.88 2.33
CA VAL A 101 1.01 -7.49 2.14
C VAL A 101 2.44 -7.35 2.62
N ALA A 102 2.77 -7.92 3.78
CA ALA A 102 4.10 -7.84 4.34
C ALA A 102 5.16 -8.56 3.51
N GLU A 103 4.82 -9.76 3.04
CA GLU A 103 5.66 -10.50 2.09
C GLU A 103 5.85 -9.73 0.80
N ALA A 104 4.79 -9.09 0.29
CA ALA A 104 4.87 -8.28 -0.92
C ALA A 104 5.78 -7.04 -0.74
N LEU A 105 5.80 -6.44 0.46
CA LEU A 105 6.67 -5.32 0.80
C LEU A 105 8.11 -5.74 1.14
N GLY A 106 8.35 -7.05 1.31
CA GLY A 106 9.66 -7.60 1.65
C GLY A 106 10.03 -7.46 3.12
N CYS A 107 9.05 -7.33 4.02
CA CYS A 107 9.28 -7.36 5.45
C CYS A 107 9.62 -8.80 5.88
N ALA A 108 10.77 -8.99 6.51
CA ALA A 108 11.17 -10.29 7.04
C ALA A 108 10.64 -10.45 8.48
N GLY A 109 9.86 -11.49 8.73
CA GLY A 109 9.52 -11.91 10.09
C GLY A 109 9.38 -13.43 10.17
N ASP A 110 9.88 -13.97 11.26
CA ASP A 110 9.95 -15.38 11.62
C ASP A 110 8.68 -15.88 12.36
N GLY A 111 7.64 -15.05 12.43
CA GLY A 111 6.33 -15.37 12.99
C GLY A 111 5.23 -14.41 12.52
N THR A 112 3.99 -14.89 12.49
CA THR A 112 2.82 -14.15 11.98
C THR A 112 2.46 -12.90 12.80
N GLU A 113 2.86 -12.80 14.06
CA GLU A 113 2.64 -11.62 14.90
C GLU A 113 3.69 -10.53 14.66
N ASP A 114 4.98 -10.89 14.55
CA ASP A 114 6.07 -9.93 14.30
C ASP A 114 5.98 -9.28 12.90
N VAL A 115 5.47 -10.00 11.90
CA VAL A 115 5.31 -9.50 10.52
C VAL A 115 4.24 -8.41 10.43
N VAL A 116 3.14 -8.55 11.18
CA VAL A 116 2.08 -7.54 11.21
C VAL A 116 2.60 -6.27 11.87
N ASP A 117 3.28 -6.38 13.01
CA ASP A 117 3.86 -5.21 13.69
C ASP A 117 4.98 -4.55 12.87
N ALA A 118 5.79 -5.32 12.13
CA ALA A 118 6.87 -4.80 11.28
C ALA A 118 6.39 -4.08 10.01
N CYS A 119 5.16 -4.33 9.54
CA CYS A 119 4.56 -3.57 8.42
C CYS A 119 3.78 -2.34 8.86
N VAL A 120 3.52 -2.25 10.16
CA VAL A 120 2.62 -1.30 10.79
C VAL A 120 3.40 -0.17 11.50
N LEU A 121 4.73 -0.33 11.61
CA LEU A 121 5.75 0.61 12.13
C LEU A 121 6.82 0.91 11.07
#